data_AF-A0A349CXS3-F1
#
_entry.id   AF-A0A349CXS3-F1
#
_cell.length_a   1.000
_cell.length_b   1.000
_cell.length_c   1.000
_cell.angle_alpha   90.00
_cell.angle_beta   90.00
_cell.angle_gamma   90.00
#
_symmetry.space_group_name_H-M   'P 1'
#
loop_
_entity.id
_entity.type
_entity.pdbx_description
1 polymer ?
#
loop_
_entity_poly.entity_id
_entity_poly.type
_entity_poly.pdbx_seq_one_letter_code
_entity_poly.pdbx_strand_id
1 'polypeptide(L)' 'MPEKPAAWRTSEVVSYDVAVELVHTLTAELLQRSNSDAVSDIIDLRAQLEGIDSHDRAAVDEFVRALERRIDEVRG' A
#
# COMPACT_ATOMS: atom_id res chain seq x y z
N MET A 1 -24.57 -7.03 -30.24
CA MET A 1 -23.20 -6.53 -30.04
C MET A 1 -22.70 -7.11 -28.74
N PRO A 2 -21.59 -7.88 -28.71
CA PRO A 2 -21.05 -8.34 -27.43
C PRO A 2 -20.39 -7.15 -26.71
N GLU A 3 -20.84 -6.87 -25.50
CA GLU A 3 -20.23 -5.89 -24.60
C GLU A 3 -18.80 -6.36 -24.28
N LYS A 4 -17.80 -5.53 -24.60
CA LYS A 4 -16.41 -5.80 -24.19
C LYS A 4 -16.35 -5.77 -22.65
N PRO A 5 -15.84 -6.81 -21.98
CA PRO A 5 -15.72 -6.80 -20.53
C PRO A 5 -14.75 -5.69 -20.09
N ALA A 6 -15.14 -4.99 -19.03
CA ALA A 6 -14.46 -3.83 -18.46
C ALA A 6 -13.06 -4.17 -17.90
N ALA A 7 -12.07 -4.34 -18.78
CA ALA A 7 -10.68 -4.58 -18.40
C ALA A 7 -10.06 -3.44 -17.56
N TRP A 8 -10.66 -2.25 -17.61
CA TRP A 8 -10.22 -1.08 -16.83
C TRP A 8 -10.60 -1.18 -15.35
N ARG A 9 -11.75 -1.78 -15.01
CA ARG A 9 -12.16 -1.98 -13.60
C ARG A 9 -11.35 -3.05 -12.88
N THR A 10 -10.88 -4.06 -13.59
CA THR A 10 -10.00 -5.10 -13.03
C THR A 10 -8.60 -4.58 -12.69
N SER A 11 -8.13 -3.49 -13.32
CA SER A 11 -6.79 -2.96 -13.05
C SER A 11 -6.75 -2.04 -11.82
N GLU A 12 -7.83 -1.32 -11.53
CA GLU A 12 -7.90 -0.36 -10.41
C GLU A 12 -7.97 -1.06 -9.05
N VAL A 13 -8.75 -2.14 -8.96
CA VAL A 13 -8.85 -2.95 -7.73
C VAL A 13 -7.50 -3.60 -7.37
N VAL A 14 -6.72 -4.02 -8.38
CA VAL A 14 -5.45 -4.72 -8.15
C VAL A 14 -4.38 -3.81 -7.55
N SER A 15 -4.28 -2.54 -7.97
CA SER A 15 -3.24 -1.64 -7.43
C SER A 15 -3.50 -1.28 -5.95
N TYR A 16 -4.75 -1.11 -5.55
CA TYR A 16 -5.07 -0.82 -4.15
C TYR A 16 -4.86 -2.05 -3.26
N ASP A 17 -5.22 -3.26 -3.74
CA ASP A 17 -4.91 -4.50 -3.02
C ASP A 17 -3.40 -4.69 -2.81
N VAL A 18 -2.58 -4.30 -3.80
CA VAL A 18 -1.11 -4.28 -3.66
C VAL A 18 -0.69 -3.31 -2.54
N ALA A 19 -1.27 -2.11 -2.48
CA ALA A 19 -0.97 -1.17 -1.40
C ALA A 19 -1.29 -1.74 -0.02
N VAL A 20 -2.44 -2.42 0.13
CA VAL A 20 -2.84 -3.09 1.38
C VAL A 20 -1.81 -4.15 1.79
N GLU A 21 -1.40 -5.02 0.87
CA GLU A 21 -0.43 -6.08 1.15
C GLU A 21 0.97 -5.55 1.48
N LEU A 22 1.38 -4.45 0.84
CA LEU A 22 2.63 -3.78 1.17
C LEU A 22 2.61 -3.15 2.58
N VAL A 23 1.48 -2.56 2.99
CA VAL A 23 1.30 -2.05 4.37
C VAL A 23 1.36 -3.19 5.39
N HIS A 24 0.74 -4.34 5.10
CA HIS A 24 0.84 -5.53 5.95
C HIS A 24 2.29 -6.02 6.07
N THR A 25 2.99 -6.10 4.94
CA THR A 25 4.40 -6.50 4.90
C THR A 25 5.24 -5.55 5.76
N LEU A 26 5.12 -4.24 5.56
CA LEU A 26 5.90 -3.24 6.28
C LEU A 26 5.56 -3.23 7.78
N THR A 27 4.30 -3.44 8.15
CA THR A 27 3.88 -3.61 9.55
C THR A 27 4.59 -4.80 10.20
N ALA A 28 4.64 -5.94 9.51
CA ALA A 28 5.32 -7.13 10.02
C ALA A 28 6.83 -6.90 10.21
N GLU A 29 7.49 -6.25 9.25
CA GLU A 29 8.92 -5.91 9.32
C GLU A 29 9.19 -4.94 10.48
N LEU A 30 8.36 -3.91 10.65
CA LEU A 30 8.49 -2.95 11.75
C LEU A 30 8.30 -3.60 13.12
N LEU A 31 7.35 -4.53 13.27
CA LEU A 31 7.15 -5.27 14.52
C LEU A 31 8.31 -6.23 14.84
N GLN A 32 8.98 -6.77 13.82
CA GLN A 32 10.17 -7.61 14.01
C GLN A 32 11.38 -6.81 14.48
N ARG A 33 11.49 -5.54 14.07
CA ARG A 33 12.50 -4.63 14.61
C ARG A 33 12.11 -4.24 16.02
N SER A 34 12.94 -4.57 17.02
CA SER A 34 12.74 -4.16 18.42
C SER A 34 13.00 -2.66 18.63
N ASN A 35 12.33 -1.80 17.85
CA ASN A 35 12.43 -0.35 17.91
C ASN A 35 11.26 0.24 18.70
N SER A 36 11.52 1.27 19.51
CA SER A 36 10.49 1.93 20.34
C SER A 36 9.39 2.58 19.51
N ASP A 37 9.69 2.93 18.25
CA ASP A 37 8.83 3.78 17.43
C ASP A 37 7.95 2.99 16.45
N ALA A 38 8.12 1.65 16.40
CA ALA A 38 7.41 0.78 15.45
C ALA A 38 5.88 0.93 15.54
N VAL A 39 5.34 1.11 16.75
CA VAL A 39 3.90 1.28 16.94
C VAL A 39 3.39 2.58 16.32
N SER A 40 4.15 3.68 16.45
CA SER A 40 3.78 4.97 15.84
C SER A 40 3.82 4.87 14.32
N ASP A 41 4.90 4.29 13.78
CA ASP A 41 5.04 4.09 12.34
C ASP A 41 3.90 3.25 11.74
N ILE A 42 3.47 2.21 12.46
CA ILE A 42 2.34 1.36 12.02
C ILE A 42 1.02 2.13 12.02
N ILE A 43 0.79 2.97 13.03
CA ILE A 43 -0.40 3.83 13.08
C ILE A 43 -0.40 4.80 11.90
N ASP A 44 0.72 5.44 11.63
CA ASP A 44 0.86 6.39 10.52
C ASP A 44 0.67 5.71 9.16
N LEU A 45 1.18 4.49 8.99
CA LEU A 45 0.99 3.70 7.77
C LEU A 45 -0.49 3.35 7.53
N ARG A 46 -1.22 2.98 8.59
CA ARG A 46 -2.66 2.68 8.50
C ARG A 46 -3.47 3.94 8.18
N ALA A 47 -3.15 5.07 8.81
CA ALA A 47 -3.81 6.34 8.54
C ALA A 47 -3.60 6.79 7.08
N GLN A 48 -2.39 6.59 6.53
CA GLN A 48 -2.11 6.88 5.12
C GLN A 48 -2.91 5.99 4.17
N LEU A 49 -2.97 4.68 4.44
CA LEU A 49 -3.77 3.74 3.63
C LEU A 49 -5.26 4.10 3.64
N GLU A 50 -5.82 4.41 4.82
CA GLU A 50 -7.23 4.82 4.97
C GLU A 50 -7.54 6.16 4.30
N GLY A 51 -6.53 7.03 4.16
CA GLY A 51 -6.67 8.35 3.55
C GLY A 51 -6.64 8.35 2.01
N ILE A 52 -6.33 7.22 1.38
CA ILE A 52 -6.20 7.13 -0.08
C ILE A 52 -7.54 6.84 -0.73
N ASP A 53 -7.88 7.62 -1.75
CA ASP A 53 -8.98 7.27 -2.65
C ASP A 53 -8.54 6.12 -3.56
N SER A 54 -9.14 4.95 -3.36
CA SER A 54 -8.84 3.74 -4.14
C SER A 54 -9.19 3.86 -5.63
N HIS A 55 -9.95 4.88 -6.04
CA HIS A 55 -10.27 5.16 -7.44
C HIS A 55 -9.30 6.16 -8.07
N ASP A 56 -8.47 6.86 -7.28
CA ASP A 56 -7.41 7.70 -7.79
C ASP A 56 -6.15 6.85 -8.04
N ARG A 57 -6.05 6.34 -9.27
CA ARG A 57 -4.92 5.51 -9.68
C ARG A 57 -3.56 6.20 -9.48
N ALA A 58 -3.46 7.51 -9.71
CA ALA A 58 -2.18 8.19 -9.57
C ALA A 58 -1.76 8.24 -8.11
N ALA A 59 -2.70 8.50 -7.21
CA ALA A 59 -2.46 8.47 -5.77
C ALA A 59 -2.08 7.06 -5.28
N VAL A 60 -2.80 6.02 -5.73
CA VAL A 60 -2.49 4.62 -5.38
C VAL A 60 -1.10 4.21 -5.90
N ASP A 61 -0.78 4.50 -7.16
CA ASP A 61 0.52 4.15 -7.76
C ASP A 61 1.68 4.90 -7.06
N GLU A 62 1.49 6.16 -6.68
CA GLU A 62 2.47 6.93 -5.90
C GLU A 62 2.68 6.32 -4.51
N PHE A 63 1.59 5.95 -3.84
CA PHE A 63 1.64 5.33 -2.52
C PHE A 63 2.32 3.97 -2.54
N VAL A 64 2.01 3.11 -3.53
CA VAL A 64 2.69 1.82 -3.72
C VAL A 64 4.20 2.03 -3.84
N ARG A 65 4.66 2.96 -4.67
CA ARG A 65 6.10 3.28 -4.81
C ARG A 65 6.72 3.83 -3.53
N ALA A 66 5.96 4.55 -2.70
CA ALA A 66 6.43 5.00 -1.41
C ALA A 66 6.60 3.83 -0.43
N LEU A 67 5.66 2.89 -0.40
CA LEU A 67 5.73 1.68 0.43
C LEU A 67 6.90 0.77 0.01
N GLU A 68 7.10 0.54 -1.28
CA GLU A 68 8.21 -0.26 -1.80
C GLU A 68 9.56 0.31 -1.34
N ARG A 69 9.78 1.63 -1.50
CA ARG A 69 11.00 2.31 -1.03
C ARG A 69 11.19 2.14 0.47
N ARG A 70 10.13 2.31 1.26
CA ARG A 70 10.22 2.21 2.72
C ARG A 70 10.49 0.77 3.18
N ILE A 71 10.01 -0.24 2.47
CA ILE A 71 10.35 -1.65 2.71
C ILE A 71 11.84 -1.88 2.43
N ASP A 72 12.37 -1.36 1.32
CA ASP A 72 13.80 -1.46 1.00
C ASP A 72 14.67 -0.78 2.08
N GLU A 73 14.27 0.39 2.58
CA GLU A 73 14.93 1.09 3.68
C GLU A 73 14.88 0.33 5.01
N VAL A 74 13.79 -0.41 5.25
CA VAL A 74 13.63 -1.20 6.48
C VAL A 74 14.43 -2.50 6.42
N ARG A 75 14.63 -3.05 5.22
CA ARG A 75 15.40 -4.28 4.96
C ARG A 75 16.90 -4.06 4.78
N GLY A 76 17.31 -2.87 4.34
CA GLY A 76 18.70 -2.43 4.25
C GLY A 76 19.34 -2.13 5.60
#